data_AF-A0A4R2KMA6-F1
#
_entry.id   AF-A0A4R2KMA6-F1
#
_cell.length_a   1.000
_cell.length_b   1.000
_cell.length_c   1.000
_cell.angle_alpha   90.00
_cell.angle_beta   90.00
_cell.angle_gamma   90.00
#
_symmetry.space_group_name_H-M   'P 1'
#
loop_
_entity.id
_entity.type
_entity.pdbx_description
1 polymer ?
#
loop_
_entity_poly.entity_id
_entity_poly.type
_entity_poly.pdbx_seq_one_letter_code
_entity_poly.pdbx_strand_id
1 'polypeptide(L)'
;MLHYEFTVLPAPTAVRRVGQGRKDEVFSSALTDIMNEMGAAGWDFAGAETLPCRVGRWPFARLADRRVLVFRRARESRLDRMAAAERAAPLYEDALEITVQPRRVSTADTPRTVRKLRPTLHAMPAHATAAE
;
A
#
# COMPACT_ATOMS: atom_id res chain seq x y z
N MET A 1 -2.45 -0.66 -12.67
CA MET A 1 -1.44 -1.71 -12.45
C MET A 1 -1.57 -2.19 -11.02
N LEU A 2 -1.48 -3.50 -10.78
CA LEU A 2 -1.51 -4.06 -9.42
C LEU A 2 -0.15 -3.84 -8.77
N HIS A 3 -0.14 -3.24 -7.59
CA HIS A 3 1.06 -3.06 -6.78
C HIS A 3 1.11 -4.16 -5.73
N TYR A 4 2.27 -4.80 -5.57
CA TYR A 4 2.46 -5.83 -4.55
C TYR A 4 3.46 -5.35 -3.50
N GLU A 5 3.15 -5.66 -2.25
CA GLU A 5 4.11 -5.66 -1.16
C GLU A 5 4.73 -7.05 -1.07
N PHE A 6 6.03 -7.13 -0.81
CA PHE A 6 6.74 -8.40 -0.67
C PHE A 6 7.42 -8.47 0.68
N THR A 7 7.44 -9.65 1.27
CA THR A 7 8.23 -9.96 2.46
C THR A 7 8.94 -11.29 2.27
N VAL A 8 10.13 -11.40 2.87
CA VAL A 8 11.03 -12.54 2.69
C VAL A 8 11.38 -13.10 4.06
N LEU A 9 11.05 -14.36 4.29
CA LEU A 9 11.34 -15.08 5.52
C LEU A 9 12.45 -16.11 5.27
N PRO A 10 13.38 -16.30 6.21
CA PRO A 10 14.33 -17.41 6.10
C PRO A 10 13.58 -18.74 6.14
N ALA A 11 13.96 -19.68 5.28
CA ALA A 11 13.39 -21.02 5.34
C ALA A 11 13.80 -21.71 6.67
N PRO A 12 12.93 -22.54 7.27
CA PRO A 12 13.28 -23.30 8.47
C PRO A 12 14.50 -24.19 8.18
N THR A 13 15.62 -23.99 8.90
CA THR A 13 16.86 -24.75 8.69
C THR A 13 17.05 -25.87 9.71
N ALA A 14 16.53 -25.70 10.92
CA ALA A 14 16.54 -26.72 11.95
C ALA A 14 15.34 -26.48 12.86
N VAL A 15 14.54 -27.52 13.10
CA VAL A 15 13.43 -27.41 14.03
C VAL A 15 13.95 -27.61 15.43
N ARG A 16 13.60 -26.71 16.34
CA ARG A 16 13.93 -26.83 17.76
C ARG A 16 13.48 -28.22 18.20
N ARG A 17 14.38 -28.98 18.85
CA ARG A 17 14.20 -30.39 19.18
C ARG A 17 12.99 -30.55 20.12
N VAL A 18 11.79 -30.72 19.57
CA VAL A 18 10.53 -30.91 20.31
C VAL A 18 10.13 -32.37 20.16
N GLY A 19 10.35 -33.15 21.23
CA GLY A 19 9.86 -34.52 21.34
C GLY A 19 10.47 -35.52 20.35
N GLN A 20 10.22 -36.81 20.59
CA GLN A 20 10.69 -37.94 19.77
C GLN A 20 9.96 -38.06 18.41
N GLY A 21 9.67 -36.95 17.73
CA GLY A 21 9.08 -36.94 16.39
C GLY A 21 10.11 -37.22 15.30
N ARG A 22 9.68 -37.76 14.14
CA ARG A 22 10.56 -37.86 12.96
C ARG A 22 10.95 -36.47 12.49
N LYS A 23 12.21 -36.26 12.11
CA LYS A 23 12.73 -34.93 11.68
C LYS A 23 11.87 -34.25 10.61
N ASP A 24 11.30 -35.05 9.70
CA ASP A 24 10.45 -34.55 8.62
C ASP A 24 9.11 -34.01 9.13
N GLU A 25 8.49 -34.69 10.11
CA GLU A 25 7.22 -34.25 10.71
C GLU A 25 7.38 -32.90 11.42
N VAL A 26 8.48 -32.73 12.17
CA VAL A 26 8.76 -31.48 12.86
C VAL A 26 9.00 -30.36 11.84
N PHE A 27 9.67 -30.65 10.71
CA PHE A 27 9.92 -29.67 9.66
C PHE A 27 8.61 -29.25 8.97
N SER A 28 7.77 -30.22 8.62
CA SER A 28 6.45 -29.95 8.03
C SER A 28 5.58 -29.12 8.96
N SER A 29 5.55 -29.43 10.27
CA SER A 29 4.80 -28.65 11.25
C SER A 29 5.27 -27.19 11.29
N ALA A 30 6.57 -26.95 11.38
CA ALA A 30 7.10 -25.58 11.41
C ALA A 30 6.83 -24.80 10.11
N LEU A 31 6.89 -25.48 8.96
CA LEU A 31 6.51 -24.86 7.68
C LEU A 31 5.02 -24.54 7.66
N THR A 32 4.16 -25.45 8.10
CA THR A 32 2.72 -25.24 8.22
C THR A 32 2.39 -24.03 9.10
N ASP A 33 3.07 -23.87 10.23
CA ASP A 33 2.88 -22.73 11.13
C ASP A 33 3.17 -21.40 10.41
N ILE A 34 4.31 -21.30 9.71
CA ILE A 34 4.67 -20.10 8.93
C ILE A 34 3.63 -19.83 7.84
N MET A 35 3.21 -20.85 7.11
CA MET A 35 2.23 -20.69 6.02
C MET A 35 0.89 -20.20 6.54
N ASN A 36 0.44 -20.74 7.67
CA ASN A 36 -0.80 -20.34 8.32
C ASN A 36 -0.71 -18.93 8.92
N GLU A 37 0.39 -18.57 9.56
CA GLU A 37 0.62 -17.23 10.11
C GLU A 37 0.62 -16.18 9.00
N MET A 38 1.34 -16.44 7.91
CA MET A 38 1.38 -15.54 6.76
C MET A 38 0.04 -15.43 6.06
N GLY A 39 -0.67 -16.55 5.88
CA GLY A 39 -2.03 -16.57 5.34
C GLY A 39 -3.00 -15.77 6.20
N ALA A 40 -2.95 -15.92 7.53
CA ALA A 40 -3.77 -15.17 8.47
C ALA A 40 -3.46 -13.66 8.44
N ALA A 41 -2.21 -13.27 8.19
CA ALA A 41 -1.80 -11.88 7.99
C ALA A 41 -2.12 -11.32 6.58
N GLY A 42 -2.79 -12.10 5.73
CA GLY A 42 -3.23 -11.71 4.39
C GLY A 42 -2.12 -11.73 3.34
N TRP A 43 -1.07 -12.54 3.55
CA TRP A 43 0.00 -12.72 2.59
C TRP A 43 -0.19 -14.00 1.77
N ASP A 44 0.05 -13.91 0.47
CA ASP A 44 0.05 -15.02 -0.46
C ASP A 44 1.48 -15.57 -0.63
N PHE A 45 1.60 -16.88 -0.67
CA PHE A 45 2.87 -17.53 -0.98
C PHE A 45 3.25 -17.31 -2.45
N ALA A 46 4.42 -16.70 -2.68
CA ALA A 46 4.92 -16.42 -4.02
C ALA A 46 5.91 -17.49 -4.49
N GLY A 47 6.74 -18.04 -3.59
CA GLY A 47 7.71 -19.07 -3.93
C GLY A 47 8.79 -19.27 -2.88
N ALA A 48 9.63 -20.28 -3.09
CA ALA A 48 10.83 -20.54 -2.30
C ALA A 48 12.05 -20.34 -3.20
N GLU A 49 13.02 -19.55 -2.72
CA GLU A 49 14.20 -19.17 -3.49
C GLU A 49 15.49 -19.59 -2.77
N THR A 50 16.53 -19.89 -3.53
CA THR A 50 17.87 -20.19 -3.01
C THR A 50 18.85 -19.17 -3.56
N LEU A 51 19.39 -18.34 -2.67
CA LEU A 51 20.24 -17.21 -3.04
C LEU A 51 21.66 -17.37 -2.47
N PRO A 52 22.71 -17.11 -3.25
CA PRO A 52 24.06 -17.08 -2.73
C PRO A 52 24.25 -15.83 -1.86
N CYS A 53 24.70 -16.01 -0.62
CA CYS A 53 24.96 -14.96 0.35
C CYS A 53 26.41 -15.01 0.83
N ARG A 54 27.10 -13.86 0.90
CA ARG A 54 28.45 -13.79 1.46
C ARG A 54 28.35 -13.72 2.99
N VAL A 55 28.85 -14.76 3.66
CA VAL A 55 28.83 -14.90 5.12
C VAL A 55 30.24 -14.76 5.68
N GLY A 56 30.37 -14.06 6.81
CA GLY A 56 31.64 -13.83 7.50
C GLY A 56 32.20 -12.42 7.27
N ARG A 57 33.28 -12.08 7.99
CA ARG A 57 33.96 -10.79 7.88
C ARG A 57 35.14 -10.89 6.92
N TRP A 58 35.34 -9.85 6.12
CA TRP A 58 36.52 -9.75 5.27
C TRP A 58 37.81 -9.81 6.11
N PRO A 59 38.86 -10.56 5.71
CA PRO A 59 39.03 -11.26 4.41
C PRO A 59 38.49 -12.69 4.33
N PHE A 60 38.04 -13.30 5.43
CA PHE A 60 37.59 -14.71 5.49
C PHE A 60 36.13 -14.94 5.06
N ALA A 61 35.57 -14.04 4.24
CA ALA A 61 34.18 -14.14 3.83
C ALA A 61 34.01 -15.25 2.79
N ARG A 62 33.01 -16.12 2.97
CA ARG A 62 32.69 -17.24 2.08
C ARG A 62 31.30 -17.08 1.48
N LEU A 63 31.08 -17.59 0.27
CA LEU A 63 29.76 -17.66 -0.34
C LEU A 63 29.01 -18.88 0.22
N ALA A 64 27.78 -18.70 0.66
CA ALA A 64 26.93 -19.75 1.18
C ALA A 64 25.50 -19.56 0.67
N ASP A 65 24.86 -20.65 0.27
CA ASP A 65 23.48 -20.59 -0.20
C ASP A 65 22.50 -20.44 0.98
N ARG A 66 21.59 -19.48 0.87
CA ARG A 66 20.53 -19.25 1.84
C ARG A 66 19.18 -19.48 1.16
N ARG A 67 18.38 -20.35 1.78
CA ARG A 67 17.01 -20.64 1.37
C ARG A 67 16.05 -19.67 2.04
N VAL A 68 15.12 -19.12 1.27
CA VAL A 68 14.13 -18.15 1.73
C VAL A 68 12.75 -18.47 1.18
N LEU A 69 11.71 -18.06 1.89
CA LEU A 69 10.32 -18.09 1.48
C LEU A 69 9.90 -16.67 1.15
N VAL A 70 9.30 -16.47 -0.02
CA VAL A 70 8.84 -15.18 -0.51
C VAL A 70 7.32 -15.15 -0.43
N PHE A 71 6.80 -14.12 0.21
CA PHE A 71 5.38 -13.86 0.32
C PHE A 71 5.06 -12.50 -0.32
N ARG A 72 3.87 -12.39 -0.89
CA ARG A 72 3.38 -11.16 -1.51
C ARG A 72 1.98 -10.83 -1.01
N ARG A 73 1.63 -9.55 -1.00
CA ARG A 73 0.26 -9.09 -0.72
C ARG A 73 -0.09 -7.96 -1.68
N ALA A 74 -1.29 -7.98 -2.24
CA ALA A 74 -1.74 -6.86 -3.06
C ALA A 74 -1.87 -5.60 -2.20
N ARG A 75 -1.23 -4.50 -2.60
CA ARG A 75 -1.56 -3.17 -2.07
C ARG A 75 -2.76 -2.69 -2.86
N GLU A 76 -3.91 -2.59 -2.19
CA GLU A 76 -5.05 -1.92 -2.79
C GLU A 76 -4.65 -0.49 -3.17
N SER A 77 -4.74 -0.17 -4.45
CA SER A 77 -4.60 1.21 -4.88
C SER A 77 -5.78 2.02 -4.32
N ARG A 78 -5.62 3.34 -4.21
CA ARG A 78 -6.74 4.23 -3.83
C ARG A 78 -7.95 4.00 -4.76
N LEU A 79 -7.70 3.73 -6.04
CA LEU A 79 -8.74 3.47 -7.02
C LEU A 79 -9.44 2.12 -6.77
N ASP A 80 -8.71 1.08 -6.37
CA ASP A 80 -9.32 -0.22 -6.04
C ASP A 80 -10.23 -0.13 -4.80
N ARG A 81 -9.80 0.63 -3.77
CA ARG A 81 -10.63 0.91 -2.59
C ARG A 81 -11.89 1.69 -2.93
N MET A 82 -11.78 2.71 -3.79
CA MET A 82 -12.94 3.48 -4.24
C MET A 82 -13.91 2.61 -5.06
N ALA A 83 -13.40 1.79 -5.97
CA ALA A 83 -14.21 0.88 -6.77
C ALA A 83 -14.86 -0.24 -5.92
N ALA A 84 -14.18 -0.73 -4.88
CA ALA A 84 -14.77 -1.67 -3.92
C ALA A 84 -15.88 -1.01 -3.08
N ALA A 85 -15.68 0.23 -2.62
CA ALA A 85 -16.69 0.99 -1.90
C ALA A 85 -17.93 1.29 -2.76
N GLU A 86 -17.74 1.59 -4.04
CA GLU A 86 -18.83 1.81 -4.99
C GLU A 86 -19.60 0.53 -5.30
N ARG A 87 -18.92 -0.62 -5.43
CA ARG A 87 -19.59 -1.93 -5.55
C ARG A 87 -20.33 -2.36 -4.30
N ALA A 88 -19.83 -1.98 -3.13
CA ALA A 88 -20.46 -2.27 -1.84
C ALA A 88 -21.53 -1.22 -1.46
N ALA A 89 -21.67 -0.14 -2.23
CA ALA A 89 -22.71 0.85 -1.99
C ALA A 89 -24.08 0.17 -2.18
N PRO A 90 -25.02 0.38 -1.25
CA PRO A 90 -26.37 -0.15 -1.41
C PRO A 90 -26.94 0.38 -2.72
N LEU A 91 -27.44 -0.53 -3.55
CA LEU A 91 -28.28 -0.17 -4.68
C LEU A 91 -29.56 0.43 -4.09
N TYR A 92 -29.64 1.76 -4.08
CA TYR A 92 -30.88 2.44 -3.78
C TYR A 92 -31.86 2.11 -4.90
N GLU A 93 -32.77 1.16 -4.65
CA GLU A 93 -33.88 0.83 -5.56
C GLU A 93 -34.98 1.90 -5.51
N ASP A 94 -35.03 2.69 -4.44
CA ASP A 94 -35.88 3.87 -4.39
C ASP A 94 -35.25 4.95 -5.25
N ALA A 95 -35.96 5.33 -6.32
CA ALA A 95 -35.64 6.51 -7.09
C ALA A 95 -35.58 7.70 -6.11
N LEU A 96 -34.37 8.18 -5.83
CA LEU A 96 -34.19 9.50 -5.24
C LEU A 96 -34.85 10.47 -6.21
N GLU A 97 -36.08 10.90 -5.90
CA GLU A 97 -36.67 12.06 -6.55
C GLU A 97 -35.77 13.23 -6.18
N ILE A 98 -34.80 13.52 -7.06
CA ILE A 98 -34.06 14.76 -7.03
C ILE A 98 -35.08 15.83 -7.42
N THR A 99 -35.84 16.30 -6.44
CA THR A 99 -36.71 17.45 -6.62
C THR A 99 -35.79 18.66 -6.75
N VAL A 100 -35.37 18.93 -7.98
CA VAL A 100 -34.74 20.21 -8.33
C VAL A 100 -35.84 21.24 -8.16
N GLN A 101 -35.99 21.78 -6.96
CA GLN A 101 -36.77 22.99 -6.78
C GLN A 101 -36.04 24.06 -7.58
N PRO A 102 -36.62 24.62 -8.66
CA PRO A 102 -36.03 25.75 -9.31
C PRO A 102 -35.96 26.85 -8.27
N ARG A 103 -34.76 27.06 -7.71
CA ARG A 103 -34.52 28.19 -6.83
C ARG A 103 -34.85 29.39 -7.69
N ARG A 104 -35.95 30.08 -7.36
CA ARG A 104 -36.35 31.32 -8.04
C ARG A 104 -35.16 32.27 -7.91
N VAL A 105 -34.33 32.32 -8.93
CA VAL A 105 -33.30 33.36 -9.03
C VAL A 105 -34.12 34.62 -9.16
N SER A 106 -34.03 35.49 -8.15
CA SER A 106 -34.65 36.79 -8.24
C SER A 106 -34.15 37.44 -9.53
N THR A 107 -35.04 37.60 -10.51
CA THR A 107 -34.84 38.42 -11.70
C THR A 107 -34.92 39.90 -11.34
N ALA A 108 -34.39 40.28 -10.16
CA ALA A 108 -34.12 41.66 -9.88
C ALA A 108 -33.15 42.13 -10.97
N ASP A 109 -33.71 42.90 -11.90
CA ASP A 109 -33.04 43.51 -13.06
C ASP A 109 -32.01 44.57 -12.64
N THR A 110 -31.75 44.68 -11.34
CA THR A 110 -30.66 45.46 -10.82
C THR A 110 -29.36 44.68 -11.04
N PRO A 111 -28.41 45.18 -11.85
CA PRO A 111 -27.11 44.55 -11.96
C PRO A 111 -26.51 44.48 -10.55
N ARG A 112 -26.29 43.26 -10.05
CA ARG A 112 -25.56 43.05 -8.81
C ARG A 112 -24.22 43.76 -8.97
N THR A 113 -24.00 44.82 -8.19
CA THR A 113 -22.75 45.56 -8.21
C THR A 113 -21.68 44.65 -7.64
N VAL A 114 -21.00 43.90 -8.52
CA VAL A 114 -19.81 43.15 -8.13
C VAL A 114 -18.79 44.20 -7.71
N ARG A 115 -18.45 44.25 -6.42
CA ARG A 115 -17.29 45.02 -5.97
C ARG A 115 -16.11 44.49 -6.78
N LYS A 116 -15.60 45.29 -7.73
CA LYS A 116 -14.38 44.97 -8.44
C LYS A 116 -13.30 44.81 -7.37
N LEU A 117 -12.92 43.57 -7.08
CA LEU A 117 -11.73 43.29 -6.31
C LEU A 117 -10.59 43.91 -7.11
N ARG A 118 -10.06 45.05 -6.62
CA ARG A 118 -8.81 45.58 -7.16
C ARG A 118 -7.73 44.59 -6.71
N PRO A 119 -7.06 43.90 -7.63
CA PRO A 119 -5.88 43.12 -7.25
C PRO A 119 -4.87 44.13 -6.72
N THR A 120 -4.61 44.11 -5.41
CA THR A 120 -3.44 44.80 -4.86
C THR A 120 -2.23 43.99 -5.26
N LEU A 121 -1.62 44.35 -6.39
CA LEU A 121 -0.30 43.86 -6.74
C LEU A 121 0.67 44.53 -5.76
N HIS A 122 1.02 43.84 -4.67
CA HIS A 122 2.17 44.27 -3.88
C HIS A 122 3.41 44.12 -4.77
N ALA A 123 4.00 45.24 -5.18
CA ALA A 123 5.31 45.24 -5.78
C ALA A 123 6.27 44.60 -4.76
N MET A 124 6.81 43.44 -5.10
CA MET A 124 7.91 42.84 -4.36
C MET A 124 9.08 43.83 -4.39
N PRO A 125 9.76 44.07 -3.26
CA PRO A 125 10.94 44.92 -3.26
C PRO A 125 11.96 44.29 -4.22
N ALA A 126 12.43 45.08 -5.18
CA ALA A 126 13.52 44.70 -6.05
C ALA A 126 14.72 44.35 -5.15
N HIS A 127 15.15 43.10 -5.18
CA HIS A 127 16.46 42.74 -4.64
C HIS A 127 17.48 43.55 -5.41
N ALA A 128 18.06 44.54 -4.74
CA ALA A 128 19.18 45.29 -5.25
C ALA A 128 20.29 44.30 -5.61
N THR A 129 20.57 44.19 -6.90
CA THR A 129 21.83 43.65 -7.40
C THR A 129 22.94 44.58 -6.93
N ALA A 130 23.57 44.22 -5.81
CA ALA A 130 24.88 44.73 -5.47
C ALA A 130 25.91 43.91 -6.25
N ALA A 131 26.53 44.58 -7.21
CA ALA A 131 27.78 44.16 -7.80
C ALA A 131 28.87 44.21 -6.73
N GLU A 132 29.62 43.12 -6.58
CA GLU A 132 31.09 43.10 -6.53
C GLU A 132 31.60 41.69 -6.84
#